data_AF-A0A641MN81-F1
#
_entry.id   AF-A0A641MN81-F1
#
_cell.length_a   1.000
_cell.length_b   1.000
_cell.length_c   1.000
_cell.angle_alpha   90.00
_cell.angle_beta   90.00
_cell.angle_gamma   90.00
#
_symmetry.space_group_name_H-M   'P 1'
#
loop_
_entity.id
_entity.type
_entity.pdbx_description
1 polymer ?
#
loop_
_entity_poly.entity_id
_entity_poly.type
_entity_poly.pdbx_seq_one_letter_code
_entity_poly.pdbx_strand_id
1 'polypeptide(L)'
;MFLKRIKKKVRGTAESAVAYPRITLYVDLLFCIIILPLTILLVPVDKWFVTQPAFVVTLVIYLYLLYFVYRKVSIPSLFMRKRYGWIIMTVIMLLFVTELMTHFPLPENPHSKLPLDFRRHLHSQTVWFFFLIISGFGLAIEVTFELFRQMLARQEVEAEKNRAELAMYKAQINPHFLFNTLNTLYGLVITKSDLTESAFVKFSNILKYMYHNASVEKIDVKSEIEYIRQYV
;
A
#
# COMPACT_ATOMS: atom_id res chain seq x y z
N MET A 1 -17.89 -9.49 -22.85
CA MET A 1 -16.98 -10.04 -21.81
C MET A 1 -15.90 -9.03 -21.39
N PHE A 2 -15.30 -8.29 -22.33
CA PHE A 2 -14.33 -7.19 -22.09
C PHE A 2 -14.86 -6.09 -21.13
N LEU A 3 -16.11 -5.65 -21.33
CA LEU A 3 -16.81 -4.71 -20.44
C LEU A 3 -17.00 -5.22 -19.00
N LYS A 4 -17.13 -6.54 -18.79
CA LYS A 4 -17.21 -7.13 -17.43
C LYS A 4 -15.85 -7.10 -16.73
N ARG A 5 -14.73 -7.20 -17.46
CA ARG A 5 -13.37 -7.11 -16.91
C ARG A 5 -12.92 -5.68 -16.68
N ILE A 6 -13.27 -4.74 -17.56
CA ILE A 6 -13.09 -3.30 -17.27
C ILE A 6 -13.93 -2.94 -16.04
N LYS A 7 -15.20 -3.37 -15.96
CA LYS A 7 -15.99 -3.19 -14.73
C LYS A 7 -15.35 -3.86 -13.52
N LYS A 8 -14.71 -5.04 -13.62
CA LYS A 8 -14.06 -5.70 -12.48
C LYS A 8 -12.73 -5.04 -12.08
N LYS A 9 -11.93 -4.54 -13.04
CA LYS A 9 -10.70 -3.78 -12.78
C LYS A 9 -11.03 -2.41 -12.20
N VAL A 10 -11.96 -1.67 -12.82
CA VAL A 10 -12.51 -0.39 -12.32
C VAL A 10 -13.16 -0.58 -10.95
N ARG A 11 -13.92 -1.66 -10.74
CA ARG A 11 -14.53 -1.99 -9.43
C ARG A 11 -13.48 -2.39 -8.40
N GLY A 12 -12.42 -3.10 -8.76
CA GLY A 12 -11.32 -3.43 -7.85
C GLY A 12 -10.51 -2.20 -7.45
N THR A 13 -10.21 -1.30 -8.39
CA THR A 13 -9.58 0.00 -8.10
C THR A 13 -10.51 0.96 -7.36
N ALA A 14 -11.82 0.90 -7.61
CA ALA A 14 -12.81 1.69 -6.88
C ALA A 14 -13.05 1.13 -5.47
N GLU A 15 -13.11 -0.18 -5.30
CA GLU A 15 -13.22 -0.83 -3.99
C GLU A 15 -11.97 -0.59 -3.15
N SER A 16 -10.76 -0.62 -3.73
CA SER A 16 -9.53 -0.25 -3.01
C SER A 16 -9.45 1.26 -2.73
N ALA A 17 -9.86 2.12 -3.66
CA ALA A 17 -9.92 3.57 -3.45
C ALA A 17 -10.97 4.01 -2.41
N VAL A 18 -12.06 3.24 -2.23
CA VAL A 18 -13.11 3.50 -1.23
C VAL A 18 -12.85 2.75 0.10
N ALA A 19 -12.13 1.62 0.08
CA ALA A 19 -11.72 0.91 1.29
C ALA A 19 -10.59 1.62 2.03
N TYR A 20 -9.62 2.20 1.31
CA TYR A 20 -8.50 2.92 1.90
C TYR A 20 -8.90 4.08 2.85
N PRO A 21 -9.81 5.02 2.49
CA PRO A 21 -10.28 6.07 3.40
C PRO A 21 -11.09 5.52 4.57
N ARG A 22 -11.73 4.35 4.43
CA ARG A 22 -12.47 3.71 5.53
C ARG A 22 -11.53 3.03 6.53
N ILE A 23 -10.54 2.29 6.04
CA ILE A 23 -9.54 1.61 6.89
C ILE A 23 -8.72 2.63 7.67
N THR A 24 -8.30 3.72 7.01
CA THR A 24 -7.60 4.83 7.67
C THR A 24 -8.45 5.44 8.78
N LEU A 25 -9.73 5.70 8.53
CA LEU A 25 -10.67 6.20 9.54
C LEU A 25 -10.86 5.21 10.71
N TYR A 26 -10.96 3.89 10.46
CA TYR A 26 -11.06 2.91 11.53
C TYR A 26 -9.80 2.84 12.40
N VAL A 27 -8.61 2.94 11.80
CA VAL A 27 -7.35 3.00 12.54
C VAL A 27 -7.28 4.28 13.38
N ASP A 28 -7.75 5.40 12.84
CA ASP A 28 -7.75 6.67 13.55
C ASP A 28 -8.73 6.66 14.73
N LEU A 29 -9.92 6.07 14.54
CA LEU A 29 -10.89 5.86 15.62
C LEU A 29 -10.35 4.91 16.69
N LEU A 30 -9.74 3.79 16.30
CA LEU A 30 -9.10 2.85 17.22
C LEU A 30 -8.01 3.54 18.05
N PHE A 31 -7.16 4.33 17.40
CA PHE A 31 -6.09 5.05 18.09
C PHE A 31 -6.66 6.10 19.06
N CYS A 32 -7.61 6.91 18.61
CA CYS A 32 -8.20 7.98 19.41
C CYS A 32 -9.06 7.48 20.58
N ILE A 33 -9.83 6.41 20.38
CA ILE A 33 -10.83 5.95 21.37
C ILE A 33 -10.23 4.91 22.33
N ILE A 34 -9.25 4.12 21.88
CA ILE A 34 -8.73 3.00 22.67
C ILE A 34 -7.28 3.26 23.08
N ILE A 35 -6.38 3.45 22.11
CA ILE A 35 -4.94 3.49 22.40
C ILE A 35 -4.57 4.74 23.19
N LEU A 36 -5.01 5.92 22.75
CA LEU A 36 -4.64 7.19 23.36
C LEU A 36 -5.19 7.32 24.79
N PRO A 37 -6.47 7.03 25.09
CA PRO A 37 -6.97 7.00 26.47
C PRO A 37 -6.26 5.95 27.34
N LEU A 38 -5.98 4.77 26.78
CA LEU A 38 -5.19 3.76 27.48
C LEU A 38 -3.80 4.28 27.85
N THR A 39 -3.10 4.97 26.93
CA THR A 39 -1.79 5.56 27.24
C THR A 39 -1.87 6.62 28.34
N ILE A 40 -2.92 7.44 28.38
CA ILE A 40 -3.11 8.43 29.44
C ILE A 40 -3.33 7.74 30.80
N LEU A 41 -4.06 6.62 30.82
CA LEU A 41 -4.34 5.84 32.03
C LEU A 41 -3.10 5.13 32.61
N LEU A 42 -1.99 5.01 31.88
CA LEU A 42 -0.73 4.46 32.42
C LEU A 42 -0.11 5.35 33.51
N VAL A 43 -0.53 6.62 33.58
CA VAL A 43 -0.03 7.63 34.52
C VAL A 43 -1.15 7.94 35.53
N PRO A 44 -0.84 8.34 36.79
CA PRO A 44 -1.85 8.67 37.80
C PRO A 44 -2.60 9.98 37.49
N VAL A 45 -3.31 10.01 36.36
CA VAL A 45 -4.04 11.15 35.82
C VAL A 45 -5.20 11.56 36.73
N ASP A 46 -5.76 10.62 37.47
CA ASP A 46 -6.78 10.82 38.50
C ASP A 46 -6.29 11.80 39.59
N LYS A 47 -5.07 11.62 40.08
CA LYS A 47 -4.46 12.53 41.07
C LYS A 47 -4.12 13.89 40.47
N TRP A 48 -3.68 13.90 39.22
CA TRP A 48 -3.33 15.12 38.50
C TRP A 48 -4.55 15.94 38.12
N PHE A 49 -5.68 15.31 37.86
CA PHE A 49 -6.92 16.01 37.56
C PHE A 49 -7.40 16.83 38.76
N VAL A 50 -7.22 16.32 39.99
CA VAL A 50 -7.55 17.05 41.22
C VAL A 50 -6.52 18.15 41.53
N THR A 51 -5.23 17.86 41.34
CA THR A 51 -4.15 18.77 41.76
C THR A 51 -3.83 19.84 40.70
N GLN A 52 -3.95 19.48 39.42
CA GLN A 52 -3.49 20.24 38.25
C GLN A 52 -4.42 20.02 37.02
N PRO A 53 -5.73 20.35 37.09
CA PRO A 53 -6.68 20.06 36.03
C PRO A 53 -6.33 20.74 34.70
N ALA A 54 -5.82 21.97 34.75
CA ALA A 54 -5.41 22.71 33.56
C ALA A 54 -4.32 21.96 32.77
N PHE A 55 -3.31 21.42 33.46
CA PHE A 55 -2.25 20.64 32.83
C PHE A 55 -2.81 19.39 32.14
N VAL A 56 -3.68 18.64 32.82
CA VAL A 56 -4.27 17.42 32.25
C VAL A 56 -5.06 17.72 30.98
N VAL A 57 -5.91 18.77 30.99
CA VAL A 57 -6.68 19.16 29.80
C VAL A 57 -5.76 19.58 28.67
N THR A 58 -4.73 20.39 28.94
CA THR A 58 -3.77 20.81 27.91
C THR A 58 -2.95 19.64 27.38
N LEU A 59 -2.55 18.69 28.24
CA LEU A 59 -1.82 17.50 27.86
C LEU A 59 -2.66 16.64 26.91
N VAL A 60 -3.93 16.37 27.26
CA VAL A 60 -4.84 15.61 26.42
C VAL A 60 -4.96 16.26 25.04
N ILE A 61 -5.27 17.57 24.98
CA ILE A 61 -5.37 18.32 23.72
C ILE A 61 -4.06 18.22 22.92
N TYR A 62 -2.92 18.39 23.58
CA TYR A 62 -1.61 18.28 22.97
C TYR A 62 -1.37 16.89 22.35
N LEU A 63 -1.71 15.79 23.03
CA LEU A 63 -1.52 14.43 22.51
C LEU A 63 -2.36 14.17 21.25
N TYR A 64 -3.61 14.62 21.24
CA TYR A 64 -4.46 14.53 20.05
C TYR A 64 -3.90 15.37 18.90
N LEU A 65 -3.49 16.62 19.17
CA LEU A 65 -2.88 17.49 18.17
C LEU A 65 -1.61 16.87 17.60
N LEU A 66 -0.74 16.31 18.45
CA LEU A 66 0.48 15.65 18.03
C LEU A 66 0.17 14.52 17.04
N TYR A 67 -0.76 13.64 17.40
CA TYR A 67 -1.20 12.55 16.55
C TYR A 67 -1.77 13.04 15.20
N PHE A 68 -2.66 14.04 15.22
CA PHE A 68 -3.22 14.60 13.99
C PHE A 68 -2.19 15.32 13.11
N VAL A 69 -1.16 15.93 13.70
CA VAL A 69 -0.04 16.50 12.95
C VAL A 69 0.74 15.38 12.24
N TYR A 70 1.06 14.28 12.92
CA TYR A 70 1.69 13.12 12.29
C TYR A 70 0.85 12.58 11.12
N ARG A 71 -0.47 12.46 11.32
CA ARG A 71 -1.43 11.99 10.32
C ARG A 71 -1.56 12.93 9.12
N LYS A 72 -1.55 14.25 9.34
CA LYS A 72 -1.74 15.26 8.27
C LYS A 72 -0.47 15.50 7.47
N VAL A 73 0.69 15.47 8.12
CA VAL A 73 1.98 15.71 7.47
C VAL A 73 2.39 14.50 6.65
N SER A 74 2.07 13.27 7.09
CA SER A 74 2.44 12.03 6.39
C SER A 74 3.94 12.00 6.04
N ILE A 75 4.78 12.07 7.08
CA ILE A 75 6.25 12.15 6.99
C ILE A 75 6.88 11.16 5.98
N PRO A 76 6.45 9.88 5.89
CA PRO A 76 7.01 8.95 4.91
C PRO A 76 6.80 9.40 3.45
N SER A 77 5.64 9.98 3.14
CA SER A 77 5.35 10.47 1.79
C SER A 77 6.22 11.68 1.41
N LEU A 78 6.52 12.57 2.37
CA LEU A 78 7.43 13.69 2.20
C LEU A 78 8.87 13.22 1.98
N PHE A 79 9.27 12.16 2.68
CA PHE A 79 10.58 11.53 2.52
C PHE A 79 10.75 10.98 1.11
N MET A 80 9.75 10.26 0.59
CA MET A 80 9.75 9.73 -0.77
C MET A 80 9.74 10.84 -1.84
N ARG A 81 9.11 11.98 -1.55
CA ARG A 81 9.14 13.18 -2.43
C ARG A 81 10.42 14.02 -2.30
N LYS A 82 11.41 13.58 -1.51
CA LYS A 82 12.69 14.27 -1.23
C LYS A 82 12.51 15.69 -0.66
N ARG A 83 11.40 15.97 0.02
CA ARG A 83 11.08 17.28 0.61
C ARG A 83 11.60 17.39 2.04
N TYR A 84 12.92 17.21 2.22
CA TYR A 84 13.54 17.14 3.55
C TYR A 84 13.36 18.41 4.40
N GLY A 85 13.32 19.59 3.77
CA GLY A 85 13.09 20.85 4.49
C GLY A 85 11.77 20.88 5.27
N TRP A 86 10.69 20.36 4.69
CA TRP A 86 9.39 20.27 5.38
C TRP A 86 9.40 19.28 6.54
N ILE A 87 10.17 18.20 6.42
CA ILE A 87 10.34 17.22 7.49
C ILE A 87 11.08 17.87 8.66
N ILE A 88 12.21 18.53 8.38
CA ILE A 88 13.01 19.24 9.39
C ILE A 88 12.16 20.29 10.09
N MET A 89 11.44 21.12 9.33
CA MET A 89 10.53 22.12 9.90
C MET A 89 9.45 21.51 10.79
N THR A 90 8.85 20.40 10.39
CA THR A 90 7.84 19.71 11.20
C THR A 90 8.46 19.16 12.48
N VAL A 91 9.63 18.52 12.40
CA VAL A 91 10.33 17.97 13.57
C VAL A 91 10.71 19.08 14.55
N ILE A 92 11.26 20.19 14.06
CA ILE A 92 11.60 21.36 14.91
C ILE A 92 10.33 21.91 15.56
N MET A 93 9.23 22.07 14.82
CA MET A 93 7.97 22.55 15.36
C MET A 93 7.43 21.61 16.46
N LEU A 94 7.49 20.30 16.23
CA LEU A 94 7.05 19.31 17.22
C LEU A 94 7.91 19.39 18.49
N LEU A 95 9.24 19.40 18.36
CA LEU A 95 10.15 19.55 19.51
C LEU A 95 9.91 20.85 20.27
N PHE A 96 9.71 21.95 19.56
CA PHE A 96 9.43 23.26 20.17
C PHE A 96 8.12 23.25 20.96
N VAL A 97 7.05 22.65 20.41
CA VAL A 97 5.76 22.52 21.12
C VAL A 97 5.88 21.58 22.33
N THR A 98 6.63 20.49 22.23
CA THR A 98 6.92 19.58 23.36
C THR A 98 7.69 20.30 24.47
N GLU A 99 8.67 21.12 24.11
CA GLU A 99 9.43 21.92 25.07
C GLU A 99 8.55 22.96 25.76
N LEU A 100 7.68 23.63 25.01
CA LEU A 100 6.70 24.57 25.58
C LEU A 100 5.76 23.88 26.58
N MET A 101 5.31 22.67 26.28
CA MET A 101 4.51 21.85 27.20
C MET A 101 5.31 21.42 28.45
N THR A 102 6.62 21.21 28.33
CA THR A 102 7.49 20.86 29.46
C THR A 102 7.57 21.99 30.49
N HIS A 103 7.51 23.24 30.03
CA HIS A 103 7.55 24.45 30.87
C HIS A 103 6.18 24.91 31.38
N PHE A 104 5.13 24.09 31.26
CA PHE A 104 3.81 24.43 31.78
C PHE A 104 3.88 24.71 33.30
N PRO A 105 3.22 25.77 33.82
CA PRO A 105 3.36 26.16 35.22
C PRO A 105 2.79 25.07 36.16
N LEU A 106 3.64 24.57 37.06
CA LEU A 106 3.20 23.68 38.14
C LEU A 106 2.68 24.51 39.32
N PRO A 107 1.46 24.26 39.84
CA PRO A 107 0.98 24.90 41.04
C PRO A 107 1.87 24.58 42.25
N GLU A 108 2.09 25.61 43.05
CA GLU A 108 2.79 25.49 44.31
C GLU A 108 1.92 24.69 45.28
N ASN A 109 2.47 23.61 45.83
CA ASN A 109 1.75 22.73 46.73
C ASN A 109 2.49 22.72 48.08
N PRO A 110 2.06 23.53 49.05
CA PRO A 110 2.72 23.65 50.36
C PRO A 110 2.82 22.33 51.12
N HIS A 111 1.98 21.34 50.79
CA HIS A 111 1.92 20.04 51.44
C HIS A 111 2.72 18.94 50.70
N SER A 112 3.34 19.27 49.56
CA SER A 112 4.11 18.27 48.82
C SER A 112 5.45 18.00 49.53
N LYS A 113 5.72 16.73 49.85
CA LYS A 113 6.99 16.28 50.45
C LYS A 113 8.17 16.30 49.47
N LEU A 114 7.92 16.50 48.18
CA LEU A 114 8.93 16.44 47.12
C LEU A 114 9.42 17.85 46.76
N PRO A 115 10.74 18.06 46.62
CA PRO A 115 11.31 19.32 46.13
C PRO A 115 10.69 19.74 44.79
N LEU A 116 10.53 21.05 44.57
CA LEU A 116 9.94 21.60 43.35
C LEU A 116 10.70 21.17 42.09
N ASP A 117 12.05 21.17 42.14
CA ASP A 117 12.89 20.80 41.01
C ASP A 117 12.69 19.33 40.60
N PHE A 118 12.54 18.44 41.58
CA PHE A 118 12.27 17.03 41.33
C PHE A 118 10.89 16.82 40.69
N ARG A 119 9.86 17.53 41.15
CA ARG A 119 8.53 17.50 40.54
C ARG A 119 8.55 18.01 39.09
N ARG A 120 9.31 19.08 38.82
CA ARG A 120 9.50 19.63 37.47
C ARG A 120 10.22 18.65 36.55
N HIS A 121 11.22 17.93 37.06
CA HIS A 121 11.92 16.89 36.31
C HIS A 121 10.98 15.73 35.93
N LEU A 122 10.20 15.20 36.89
CA LEU A 122 9.21 14.15 36.61
C LEU A 122 8.15 14.59 35.59
N HIS A 123 7.70 15.85 35.69
CA HIS A 123 6.77 16.44 34.74
C HIS A 123 7.35 16.46 33.33
N SER A 124 8.58 16.98 33.18
CA SER A 124 9.32 16.98 31.91
C SER A 124 9.46 15.57 31.34
N GLN A 125 9.92 14.60 32.15
CA GLN A 125 10.05 13.21 31.73
C GLN A 125 8.73 12.63 31.23
N THR A 126 7.61 12.96 31.86
CA THR A 126 6.29 12.48 31.44
C THR A 126 5.88 13.07 30.10
N VAL A 127 6.06 14.37 29.89
CA VAL A 127 5.75 15.04 28.60
C VAL A 127 6.59 14.43 27.47
N TRP A 128 7.89 14.23 27.69
CA TRP A 128 8.79 13.63 26.71
C TRP A 128 8.50 12.15 26.47
N PHE A 129 8.12 11.39 27.51
CA PHE A 129 7.69 10.01 27.38
C PHE A 129 6.46 9.88 26.47
N PHE A 130 5.43 10.70 26.71
CA PHE A 130 4.24 10.72 25.86
C PHE A 130 4.55 11.18 24.45
N PHE A 131 5.40 12.20 24.28
CA PHE A 131 5.87 12.63 22.97
C PHE A 131 6.50 11.47 22.20
N LEU A 132 7.43 10.72 22.81
CA LEU A 132 8.09 9.58 22.17
C LEU A 132 7.11 8.48 21.79
N ILE A 133 6.18 8.13 22.68
CA ILE A 133 5.16 7.09 22.43
C ILE A 133 4.27 7.48 21.25
N ILE A 134 3.63 8.66 21.30
CA ILE A 134 2.69 9.07 20.25
C ILE A 134 3.42 9.30 18.92
N SER A 135 4.65 9.83 18.96
CA SER A 135 5.48 9.97 17.77
C SER A 135 5.85 8.62 17.17
N GLY A 136 6.23 7.65 17.99
CA GLY A 136 6.56 6.28 17.56
C GLY A 136 5.37 5.59 16.90
N PHE A 137 4.21 5.60 17.55
CA PHE A 137 2.99 5.02 16.97
C PHE A 137 2.52 5.77 15.72
N GLY A 138 2.51 7.11 15.75
CA GLY A 138 2.11 7.93 14.60
C GLY A 138 2.98 7.67 13.37
N LEU A 139 4.30 7.62 13.55
CA LEU A 139 5.24 7.26 12.48
C LEU A 139 5.03 5.83 12.01
N ALA A 140 4.89 4.86 12.90
CA ALA A 140 4.68 3.46 12.54
C ALA A 140 3.42 3.28 11.68
N ILE A 141 2.30 3.89 12.09
CA ILE A 141 1.04 3.86 11.34
C ILE A 141 1.23 4.43 9.93
N GLU A 142 1.82 5.63 9.81
CA GLU A 142 2.03 6.27 8.50
C GLU A 142 2.97 5.46 7.61
N VAL A 143 4.05 4.88 8.16
CA VAL A 143 4.98 4.03 7.41
C VAL A 143 4.26 2.78 6.90
N THR A 144 3.47 2.11 7.74
CA THR A 144 2.69 0.93 7.33
C THR A 144 1.72 1.27 6.19
N PHE A 145 1.01 2.39 6.28
CA PHE A 145 0.08 2.81 5.22
C PHE A 145 0.77 3.16 3.90
N GLU A 146 1.94 3.81 3.97
CA GLU A 146 2.73 4.15 2.79
C GLU A 146 3.33 2.88 2.13
N LEU A 147 3.87 1.95 2.93
CA LEU A 147 4.35 0.66 2.44
C LEU A 147 3.24 -0.16 1.78
N PHE A 148 2.06 -0.19 2.39
CA PHE A 148 0.91 -0.89 1.82
C PHE A 148 0.48 -0.28 0.48
N ARG A 149 0.49 1.05 0.38
CA ARG A 149 0.18 1.77 -0.87
C ARG A 149 1.20 1.43 -1.97
N GLN A 150 2.48 1.40 -1.63
CA GLN A 150 3.55 1.05 -2.57
C GLN A 150 3.46 -0.41 -3.02
N MET A 151 3.13 -1.32 -2.10
CA MET A 151 2.93 -2.73 -2.42
C MET A 151 1.80 -2.92 -3.44
N LEU A 152 0.65 -2.26 -3.23
CA LEU A 152 -0.47 -2.32 -4.17
C LEU A 152 -0.11 -1.72 -5.54
N ALA A 153 0.57 -0.57 -5.57
CA ALA A 153 1.01 0.04 -6.82
C ALA A 153 1.99 -0.87 -7.58
N ARG A 154 2.93 -1.51 -6.88
CA ARG A 154 3.90 -2.43 -7.47
C ARG A 154 3.24 -3.67 -8.04
N GLN A 155 2.26 -4.25 -7.35
CA GLN A 155 1.50 -5.40 -7.85
C GLN A 155 0.78 -5.10 -9.17
N GLU A 156 0.22 -3.91 -9.32
CA GLU A 156 -0.44 -3.52 -10.57
C GLU A 156 0.58 -3.40 -11.71
N VAL A 157 1.72 -2.74 -11.47
CA VAL A 157 2.79 -2.61 -12.47
C VAL A 157 3.35 -3.98 -12.86
N GLU A 158 3.54 -4.89 -11.91
CA GLU A 158 4.03 -6.25 -12.16
C GLU A 158 3.01 -7.07 -12.96
N ALA A 159 1.72 -6.93 -12.69
CA ALA A 159 0.67 -7.57 -13.47
C ALA A 159 0.64 -7.04 -14.93
N GLU A 160 0.85 -5.74 -15.14
CA GLU A 160 0.94 -5.16 -16.48
C GLU A 160 2.20 -5.61 -17.23
N LYS A 161 3.34 -5.69 -16.54
CA LYS A 161 4.59 -6.24 -17.08
C LYS A 161 4.41 -7.69 -17.54
N ASN A 162 3.85 -8.57 -16.70
CA ASN A 162 3.63 -9.97 -17.04
C ASN A 162 2.71 -10.14 -18.25
N ARG A 163 1.69 -9.28 -18.40
CA ARG A 163 0.83 -9.26 -19.60
C ARG A 163 1.61 -8.85 -20.85
N ALA A 164 2.47 -7.84 -20.74
CA ALA A 164 3.30 -7.38 -21.85
C ALA A 164 4.31 -8.45 -22.29
N GLU A 165 4.97 -9.12 -21.34
CA GLU A 165 5.90 -10.23 -21.62
C GLU A 165 5.18 -11.40 -22.30
N LEU A 166 4.01 -11.80 -21.81
CA LEU A 166 3.20 -12.83 -22.45
C LEU A 166 2.81 -12.46 -23.89
N ALA A 167 2.42 -11.20 -24.12
CA ALA A 167 2.09 -10.72 -25.45
C ALA A 167 3.31 -10.75 -26.39
N MET A 168 4.49 -10.38 -25.88
CA MET A 168 5.76 -10.48 -26.62
C MET A 168 6.08 -11.94 -26.99
N TYR A 169 5.98 -12.87 -26.05
CA TYR A 169 6.22 -14.30 -26.33
C TYR A 169 5.24 -14.85 -27.39
N LYS A 170 3.95 -14.50 -27.29
CA LYS A 170 2.95 -14.86 -28.31
C LYS A 170 3.32 -14.29 -29.69
N ALA A 171 3.81 -13.05 -29.74
CA ALA A 171 4.20 -12.40 -30.98
C ALA A 171 5.44 -13.03 -31.64
N GLN A 172 6.37 -13.61 -30.86
CA GLN A 172 7.58 -14.27 -31.41
C GLN A 172 7.34 -15.71 -31.88
N ILE A 173 6.51 -16.48 -31.15
CA ILE A 173 6.22 -17.87 -31.51
C ILE A 173 5.47 -17.94 -32.84
N ASN A 174 4.55 -17.01 -33.09
CA ASN A 174 3.67 -17.04 -34.26
C ASN A 174 4.44 -17.04 -35.60
N PRO A 175 5.36 -16.09 -35.90
CA PRO A 175 6.06 -16.05 -37.19
C PRO A 175 7.01 -17.23 -37.39
N HIS A 176 7.79 -17.60 -36.36
CA HIS A 176 8.76 -18.68 -36.46
C HIS A 176 8.08 -20.03 -36.73
N PHE A 177 6.98 -20.31 -36.03
CA PHE A 177 6.16 -21.48 -36.27
C PHE A 177 5.63 -21.51 -37.71
N LEU A 178 5.05 -20.39 -38.17
CA LEU A 178 4.54 -20.23 -39.53
C LEU A 178 5.60 -20.55 -40.60
N PHE A 179 6.81 -20.02 -40.46
CA PHE A 179 7.91 -20.31 -41.40
C PHE A 179 8.28 -21.78 -41.43
N ASN A 180 8.40 -22.43 -40.26
CA ASN A 180 8.76 -23.84 -40.19
C ASN A 180 7.69 -24.73 -40.81
N THR A 181 6.41 -24.47 -40.53
CA THR A 181 5.32 -25.26 -41.11
C THR A 181 5.21 -25.05 -42.63
N LEU A 182 5.40 -23.83 -43.12
CA LEU A 182 5.45 -23.57 -44.56
C LEU A 182 6.59 -24.33 -45.25
N ASN A 183 7.78 -24.38 -44.63
CA ASN A 183 8.91 -25.15 -45.17
C ASN A 183 8.62 -26.65 -45.22
N THR A 184 7.97 -27.23 -44.20
CA THR A 184 7.55 -28.63 -44.23
C THR A 184 6.52 -28.89 -45.33
N LEU A 185 5.52 -28.02 -45.48
CA LEU A 185 4.52 -28.12 -46.56
C LEU A 185 5.17 -28.06 -47.94
N TYR A 186 6.12 -27.14 -48.13
CA TYR A 186 6.90 -27.05 -49.37
C TYR A 186 7.66 -28.34 -49.69
N GLY A 187 8.27 -28.98 -48.68
CA GLY A 187 8.91 -30.29 -48.84
C GLY A 187 7.94 -31.39 -49.28
N LEU A 188 6.74 -31.44 -48.70
CA LEU A 188 5.69 -32.41 -49.09
C LEU A 188 5.22 -32.19 -50.54
N VAL A 189 5.07 -30.93 -50.95
CA VAL A 189 4.70 -30.57 -52.32
C VAL A 189 5.77 -31.02 -53.32
N ILE A 190 7.05 -30.74 -53.05
CA ILE A 190 8.15 -31.14 -53.95
C ILE A 190 8.27 -32.66 -54.05
N THR A 191 8.10 -33.37 -52.93
CA THR A 191 8.20 -34.83 -52.89
C THR A 191 6.96 -35.54 -53.42
N LYS A 192 5.92 -34.79 -53.84
CA LYS A 192 4.61 -35.32 -54.28
C LYS A 192 4.02 -36.30 -53.28
N SER A 193 4.13 -35.99 -51.99
CA SER A 193 3.60 -36.84 -50.93
C SER A 193 2.07 -36.85 -50.96
N ASP A 194 1.47 -38.03 -50.82
CA ASP A 194 0.02 -38.19 -50.67
C ASP A 194 -0.53 -37.48 -49.41
N LEU A 195 0.34 -37.12 -48.46
CA LEU A 195 -0.01 -36.42 -47.22
C LEU A 195 -0.20 -34.90 -47.42
N THR A 196 0.21 -34.35 -48.56
CA THR A 196 0.26 -32.90 -48.83
C THR A 196 -1.08 -32.20 -48.57
N GLU A 197 -2.17 -32.75 -49.10
CA GLU A 197 -3.51 -32.15 -48.96
C GLU A 197 -3.95 -32.11 -47.49
N SER A 198 -3.77 -33.23 -46.78
CA SER A 198 -4.13 -33.34 -45.35
C SER A 198 -3.32 -32.38 -44.46
N ALA A 199 -2.03 -32.19 -44.77
CA ALA A 199 -1.15 -31.28 -44.04
C ALA A 199 -1.55 -29.81 -44.25
N PHE A 200 -1.97 -29.44 -45.47
CA PHE A 200 -2.49 -28.10 -45.78
C PHE A 200 -3.78 -27.79 -45.00
N VAL A 201 -4.69 -28.75 -44.90
CA VAL A 201 -5.93 -28.60 -44.12
C VAL A 201 -5.62 -28.40 -42.63
N LYS A 202 -4.74 -29.23 -42.05
CA LYS A 202 -4.30 -29.08 -40.64
C LYS A 202 -3.66 -27.71 -40.41
N PHE A 203 -2.78 -27.26 -41.29
CA PHE A 203 -2.15 -25.94 -41.20
C PHE A 203 -3.15 -24.78 -41.25
N SER A 204 -4.12 -24.83 -42.17
CA SER A 204 -5.19 -23.84 -42.28
C SER A 204 -6.03 -23.74 -41.00
N ASN A 205 -6.32 -24.88 -40.36
CA ASN A 205 -7.05 -24.92 -39.10
C ASN A 205 -6.23 -24.34 -37.92
N ILE A 206 -4.94 -24.64 -37.86
CA ILE A 206 -3.99 -24.05 -36.89
C ILE A 206 -3.92 -22.53 -37.05
N LEU A 207 -3.80 -22.04 -38.28
CA LEU A 207 -3.79 -20.60 -38.60
C LEU A 207 -5.09 -19.89 -38.19
N LYS A 208 -6.24 -20.49 -38.51
CA LYS A 208 -7.56 -20.00 -38.06
C LYS A 208 -7.62 -19.90 -36.54
N TYR A 209 -7.17 -20.93 -35.83
CA TYR A 209 -7.14 -20.94 -34.37
C TYR A 209 -6.25 -19.81 -33.82
N MET A 210 -5.02 -19.67 -34.34
CA MET A 210 -4.08 -18.64 -33.89
C MET A 210 -4.63 -17.23 -34.11
N TYR A 211 -5.22 -16.95 -35.28
CA TYR A 211 -5.79 -15.64 -35.59
C TYR A 211 -6.99 -15.32 -34.68
N HIS A 212 -7.89 -16.31 -34.50
CA HIS A 212 -9.11 -16.12 -33.72
C HIS A 212 -8.84 -16.00 -32.21
N ASN A 213 -7.75 -16.59 -31.72
CA ASN A 213 -7.38 -16.59 -30.31
C ASN A 213 -6.23 -15.62 -29.95
N ALA A 214 -5.64 -14.92 -30.92
CA ALA A 214 -4.55 -13.96 -30.70
C ALA A 214 -4.91 -12.85 -29.72
N SER A 215 -6.17 -12.41 -29.70
CA SER A 215 -6.68 -11.34 -28.84
C SER A 215 -7.45 -11.83 -27.61
N VAL A 216 -7.54 -13.15 -27.42
CA VAL A 216 -8.33 -13.76 -26.35
C VAL A 216 -7.45 -14.05 -25.13
N GLU A 217 -7.80 -13.46 -23.98
CA GLU A 217 -7.00 -13.52 -22.75
C GLU A 217 -7.20 -14.84 -21.97
N LYS A 218 -8.28 -15.59 -22.25
CA LYS A 218 -8.52 -16.95 -21.69
C LYS A 218 -9.14 -17.85 -22.74
N ILE A 219 -8.55 -19.02 -22.93
CA ILE A 219 -9.03 -20.03 -23.85
C ILE A 219 -9.55 -21.21 -23.04
N ASP A 220 -10.59 -21.86 -23.53
CA ASP A 220 -11.09 -23.10 -22.92
C ASP A 220 -10.07 -24.23 -23.12
N VAL A 221 -9.78 -25.00 -22.06
CA VAL A 221 -8.73 -26.03 -22.07
C VAL A 221 -9.00 -27.08 -23.16
N LYS A 222 -10.27 -27.43 -23.42
CA LYS A 222 -10.61 -28.38 -24.49
C LYS A 222 -10.19 -27.84 -25.86
N SER A 223 -10.33 -26.53 -26.07
CA SER A 223 -9.93 -25.88 -27.32
C SER A 223 -8.40 -25.81 -27.49
N GLU A 224 -7.63 -25.66 -26.40
CA GLU A 224 -6.17 -25.80 -26.43
C GLU A 224 -5.73 -27.24 -26.73
N ILE A 225 -6.38 -28.24 -26.14
CA ILE A 225 -6.05 -29.66 -26.39
C ILE A 225 -6.31 -30.03 -27.84
N GLU A 226 -7.44 -29.59 -28.42
CA GLU A 226 -7.78 -29.85 -29.82
C GLU A 226 -6.77 -29.19 -30.76
N TYR A 227 -6.32 -27.98 -30.44
CA TYR A 227 -5.25 -27.30 -31.19
C TYR A 227 -3.94 -28.09 -31.16
N ILE A 228 -3.52 -28.59 -30.00
CA ILE A 228 -2.30 -29.39 -29.86
C ILE A 228 -2.41 -30.70 -30.68
N ARG A 229 -3.59 -31.33 -30.72
CA ARG A 229 -3.84 -32.55 -31.52
C ARG A 229 -3.81 -32.33 -33.03
N GLN A 230 -4.06 -31.12 -33.51
CA GLN A 230 -3.90 -30.82 -34.93
C GLN A 230 -2.42 -30.69 -35.33
N TYR A 231 -1.54 -30.45 -34.34
CA TYR A 231 -0.10 -30.29 -34.53
C TYR A 231 0.69 -31.60 -34.42
N VAL A 232 0.35 -32.47 -33.46
CA VAL A 232 0.95 -33.81 -33.26
C VAL A 232 0.32 -34.85 -34.18
#